data_AF-A0A453PEW1-F1
#
_entry.id   AF-A0A453PEW1-F1
#
_cell.length_a   1.000
_cell.length_b   1.000
_cell.length_c   1.000
_cell.angle_alpha   90.00
_cell.angle_beta   90.00
_cell.angle_gamma   90.00
#
_symmetry.space_group_name_H-M   'P 1'
#
loop_
_entity.id
_entity.type
_entity.pdbx_description
1 polymer ?
#
loop_
_entity_poly.entity_id
_entity_poly.type
_entity_poly.pdbx_seq_one_letter_code
_entity_poly.pdbx_strand_id
1 'polypeptide(L)'
;GAPIAGSAVDKVDQVVGYVSIGYPFGLLASILFGRHHDAILKSEKPKLFIMGTKDGFTSVKQLQNKLKSAAGRVDTHLIEGAGHFQMEGPAFDAQMVDLIVNFIKSLPK
;
A
#
# COMPACT_ATOMS: atom_id res chain seq x y z
N GLY A 1 -1.29 -1.98 10.11
CA GLY A 1 -2.61 -1.50 9.64
C GLY A 1 -2.94 -1.97 8.23
N ALA A 2 -2.01 -1.79 7.29
CA ALA A 2 -2.22 -2.02 5.85
C ALA A 2 -2.97 -3.33 5.48
N PRO A 3 -2.54 -4.55 5.89
CA PRO A 3 -3.25 -5.77 5.48
C PRO A 3 -4.72 -5.85 5.95
N ILE A 4 -4.98 -5.36 7.17
CA ILE A 4 -6.33 -5.38 7.75
C ILE A 4 -7.23 -4.39 7.01
N ALA A 5 -6.75 -3.15 6.80
CA ALA A 5 -7.49 -2.15 6.04
C ALA A 5 -7.75 -2.62 4.59
N GLY A 6 -6.74 -3.20 3.93
CA GLY A 6 -6.88 -3.79 2.60
C GLY A 6 -7.95 -4.90 2.52
N SER A 7 -8.13 -5.66 3.61
CA SER A 7 -9.16 -6.71 3.69
C SER A 7 -10.59 -6.18 3.86
N ALA A 8 -10.75 -4.90 4.22
CA ALA A 8 -12.03 -4.25 4.44
C ALA A 8 -12.50 -3.42 3.24
N VAL A 9 -11.62 -3.16 2.26
CA VAL A 9 -11.88 -2.24 1.13
C VAL A 9 -13.17 -2.54 0.38
N ASP A 10 -13.41 -3.81 0.03
CA ASP A 10 -14.63 -4.23 -0.68
C ASP A 10 -15.77 -4.65 0.26
N LYS A 11 -15.55 -4.61 1.58
CA LYS A 11 -16.59 -4.92 2.58
C LYS A 11 -17.39 -3.68 2.99
N VAL A 12 -16.92 -2.50 2.62
CA VAL A 12 -17.52 -1.21 2.97
C VAL A 12 -17.72 -0.43 1.68
N ASP A 13 -18.98 -0.27 1.27
CA ASP A 13 -19.33 0.35 -0.02
C ASP A 13 -18.84 1.80 -0.11
N GLN A 14 -18.81 2.52 1.01
CA GLN A 14 -18.38 3.92 1.09
C GLN A 14 -16.87 4.11 0.92
N VAL A 15 -16.07 3.04 1.00
CA VAL A 15 -14.64 3.13 0.70
C VAL A 15 -14.49 3.37 -0.80
N VAL A 16 -13.90 4.49 -1.17
CA VAL A 16 -13.66 4.89 -2.57
C VAL A 16 -12.24 4.62 -3.06
N GLY A 17 -11.33 4.24 -2.16
CA GLY A 17 -9.95 3.93 -2.48
C GLY A 17 -9.17 3.49 -1.25
N TYR A 18 -7.93 3.06 -1.45
CA TYR A 18 -7.08 2.51 -0.40
C TYR A 18 -5.67 3.08 -0.48
N VAL A 19 -5.08 3.41 0.67
CA VAL A 19 -3.65 3.75 0.78
C VAL A 19 -2.96 2.79 1.72
N SER A 20 -1.84 2.24 1.27
CA SER A 20 -0.92 1.47 2.09
C SER A 20 0.37 2.23 2.31
N ILE A 21 0.85 2.19 3.54
CA ILE A 21 2.19 2.63 3.95
C ILE A 21 2.91 1.35 4.41
N GLY A 22 3.94 0.93 3.67
CA GLY A 22 4.75 -0.27 3.99
C GLY A 22 3.97 -1.58 3.95
N TYR A 23 3.37 -1.96 2.81
CA TYR A 23 2.63 -3.24 2.76
C TYR A 23 3.58 -4.44 2.90
N PRO A 24 3.36 -5.37 3.85
CA PRO A 24 4.27 -6.49 4.13
C PRO A 24 4.04 -7.71 3.19
N PHE A 25 4.47 -7.61 1.93
CA PHE A 25 4.43 -8.68 0.92
C PHE A 25 5.61 -9.68 0.98
N GLY A 26 6.64 -9.45 1.78
CA GLY A 26 7.78 -10.37 1.84
C GLY A 26 7.42 -11.75 2.37
N LEU A 27 8.30 -12.73 2.13
CA LEU A 27 8.03 -14.15 2.39
C LEU A 27 7.70 -14.43 3.87
N LEU A 28 8.53 -13.95 4.79
CA LEU A 28 8.30 -14.15 6.23
C LEU A 28 7.03 -13.42 6.69
N ALA A 29 6.81 -12.19 6.22
CA ALA A 29 5.63 -11.43 6.60
C ALA A 29 4.34 -12.03 6.02
N SER A 30 4.42 -12.70 4.88
CA SER A 30 3.31 -13.42 4.25
C SER A 30 2.82 -14.62 5.08
N ILE A 31 3.62 -15.15 6.00
CA ILE A 31 3.16 -16.19 6.93
C ILE A 31 2.04 -15.65 7.82
N LEU A 32 2.16 -14.39 8.25
CA LEU A 32 1.18 -13.72 9.10
C LEU A 32 0.08 -13.03 8.26
N PHE A 33 0.47 -12.37 7.17
CA PHE A 33 -0.42 -11.46 6.45
C PHE A 33 -0.90 -11.97 5.08
N GLY A 34 -0.41 -13.12 4.62
CA GLY A 34 -0.65 -13.63 3.27
C GLY A 34 -2.14 -13.81 2.93
N ARG A 35 -2.96 -14.20 3.92
CA ARG A 35 -4.41 -14.37 3.77
C ARG A 35 -5.16 -13.06 3.47
N HIS A 36 -4.53 -11.92 3.72
CA HIS A 36 -5.10 -10.59 3.48
C HIS A 36 -4.75 -10.04 2.08
N HIS A 37 -3.77 -10.63 1.40
CA HIS A 37 -3.28 -10.10 0.12
C HIS A 37 -4.35 -10.16 -0.97
N ASP A 38 -5.09 -11.26 -1.03
CA ASP A 38 -6.06 -11.52 -2.10
C ASP A 38 -7.15 -10.45 -2.17
N ALA A 39 -7.68 -10.02 -1.02
CA ALA A 39 -8.74 -9.02 -0.97
C ALA A 39 -8.31 -7.71 -1.65
N ILE A 40 -7.15 -7.18 -1.27
CA ILE A 40 -6.68 -5.91 -1.82
C ILE A 40 -6.15 -6.03 -3.25
N LEU A 41 -5.55 -7.18 -3.60
CA LEU A 41 -5.06 -7.42 -4.96
C LEU A 41 -6.22 -7.61 -5.95
N LYS A 42 -7.37 -8.15 -5.53
CA LYS A 42 -8.53 -8.40 -6.40
C LYS A 42 -9.54 -7.24 -6.46
N SER A 43 -9.52 -6.32 -5.49
CA SER A 43 -10.40 -5.14 -5.51
C SER A 43 -10.19 -4.30 -6.77
N GLU A 44 -11.26 -3.81 -7.40
CA GLU A 44 -11.17 -2.86 -8.52
C GLU A 44 -11.00 -1.41 -8.04
N LYS A 45 -11.17 -1.15 -6.73
CA LYS A 45 -11.07 0.20 -6.17
C LYS A 45 -9.63 0.73 -6.30
N PRO A 46 -9.45 2.03 -6.64
CA PRO A 46 -8.13 2.63 -6.76
C PRO A 46 -7.30 2.44 -5.49
N LYS A 47 -6.01 2.13 -5.66
CA LYS A 47 -5.11 1.91 -4.53
C LYS A 47 -3.74 2.54 -4.75
N LEU A 48 -3.19 3.13 -3.69
CA LEU A 48 -1.83 3.67 -3.62
C LEU A 48 -0.99 2.84 -2.64
N PHE A 49 0.17 2.38 -3.10
CA PHE A 49 1.18 1.74 -2.25
C PHE A 49 2.39 2.65 -2.08
N ILE A 50 2.65 3.10 -0.86
CA ILE A 50 3.84 3.86 -0.47
C ILE A 50 4.78 2.90 0.26
N MET A 51 6.05 2.84 -0.13
CA MET A 51 7.04 1.94 0.48
C MET A 51 8.46 2.52 0.42
N GLY A 52 9.24 2.35 1.49
CA GLY A 52 10.66 2.68 1.48
C GLY A 52 11.48 1.67 0.67
N THR A 53 12.54 2.12 -0.02
CA THR A 53 13.39 1.21 -0.82
C THR A 53 14.27 0.29 0.05
N LYS A 54 14.45 0.62 1.33
CA LYS A 54 15.13 -0.21 2.34
C LYS A 54 14.16 -0.86 3.33
N ASP A 55 12.91 -1.11 2.90
CA ASP A 55 11.94 -1.85 3.70
C ASP A 55 12.44 -3.29 3.98
N GLY A 56 12.48 -3.66 5.26
CA GLY A 56 12.96 -4.98 5.72
C GLY A 56 11.91 -6.10 5.65
N PHE A 57 10.65 -5.75 5.42
CA PHE A 57 9.53 -6.68 5.31
C PHE A 57 9.15 -6.95 3.86
N THR A 58 9.41 -6.03 2.94
CA THR A 58 9.09 -6.16 1.51
C THR A 58 10.17 -5.54 0.64
N SER A 59 10.75 -6.31 -0.27
CA SER A 59 11.63 -5.73 -1.30
C SER A 59 10.84 -5.03 -2.40
N VAL A 60 11.45 -4.03 -3.06
CA VAL A 60 10.88 -3.36 -4.25
C VAL A 60 10.44 -4.35 -5.32
N LYS A 61 11.26 -5.39 -5.57
CA LYS A 61 10.95 -6.45 -6.53
C LYS A 61 9.69 -7.24 -6.12
N GLN A 62 9.53 -7.56 -4.84
CA GLN A 62 8.35 -8.26 -4.35
C GLN A 62 7.09 -7.41 -4.49
N LEU A 63 7.15 -6.13 -4.12
CA LEU A 63 6.05 -5.20 -4.30
C LEU A 63 5.63 -5.15 -5.78
N GLN A 64 6.57 -4.84 -6.68
CA GLN A 64 6.30 -4.75 -8.11
C GLN A 64 5.71 -6.05 -8.68
N ASN A 65 6.27 -7.21 -8.30
CA ASN A 65 5.77 -8.49 -8.79
C ASN A 65 4.35 -8.80 -8.28
N LYS A 66 4.01 -8.44 -7.04
CA LYS A 66 2.66 -8.62 -6.51
C LYS A 66 1.65 -7.70 -7.19
N LEU A 67 2.04 -6.47 -7.48
CA LEU A 67 1.16 -5.48 -8.08
C LEU A 67 0.90 -5.69 -9.59
N LYS A 68 1.76 -6.44 -10.30
CA LYS A 68 1.55 -6.78 -11.72
C LYS A 68 0.21 -7.47 -12.01
N SER A 69 -0.31 -8.23 -11.05
CA SER A 69 -1.58 -8.95 -11.18
C SER A 69 -2.71 -8.32 -10.36
N ALA A 70 -2.50 -7.11 -9.82
CA ALA A 70 -3.53 -6.44 -9.05
C ALA A 70 -4.58 -5.82 -10.00
N ALA A 71 -5.84 -5.97 -9.63
CA ALA A 71 -6.97 -5.39 -10.35
C ALA A 71 -7.09 -3.87 -10.11
N GLY A 72 -7.83 -3.20 -11.00
CA GLY A 72 -8.08 -1.77 -10.92
C GLY A 72 -6.85 -0.87 -11.08
N ARG A 73 -7.00 0.40 -10.70
CA ARG A 73 -5.92 1.38 -10.70
C ARG A 73 -4.97 1.14 -9.52
N VAL A 74 -3.68 0.99 -9.82
CA VAL A 74 -2.63 0.75 -8.83
C VAL A 74 -1.53 1.79 -9.00
N ASP A 75 -1.43 2.69 -8.03
CA ASP A 75 -0.38 3.69 -7.95
C ASP A 75 0.70 3.20 -6.97
N THR A 76 1.96 3.53 -7.21
CA THR A 76 3.08 3.20 -6.32
C THR A 76 4.00 4.39 -6.15
N HIS A 77 4.42 4.64 -4.91
CA HIS A 77 5.44 5.64 -4.59
C HIS A 77 6.54 5.00 -3.74
N LEU A 78 7.79 5.11 -4.19
CA LEU A 78 8.95 4.58 -3.48
C LEU A 78 9.71 5.73 -2.81
N ILE A 79 9.96 5.60 -1.50
CA ILE A 79 10.76 6.55 -0.74
C ILE A 79 12.19 6.04 -0.70
N GLU A 80 13.07 6.72 -1.43
CA GLU A 80 14.46 6.31 -1.57
C GLU A 80 15.18 6.33 -0.21
N GLY A 81 15.90 5.26 0.09
CA GLY A 81 16.73 5.13 1.29
C GLY A 81 15.97 4.87 2.61
N ALA A 82 14.64 4.99 2.64
CA ALA A 82 13.86 4.82 3.86
C ALA A 82 13.60 3.33 4.19
N GLY A 83 13.70 2.98 5.47
CA GLY A 83 13.21 1.72 6.02
C GLY A 83 11.74 1.80 6.43
N HIS A 84 11.15 0.62 6.71
CA HIS A 84 9.71 0.46 6.99
C HIS A 84 9.16 1.38 8.08
N PHE A 85 9.83 1.46 9.23
CA PHE A 85 9.39 2.31 10.34
C PHE A 85 9.86 3.76 10.22
N GLN A 86 10.88 4.05 9.40
CA GLN A 86 11.37 5.41 9.23
C GLN A 86 10.34 6.29 8.54
N MET A 87 9.68 5.75 7.51
CA MET A 87 8.62 6.41 6.75
C MET A 87 7.34 6.69 7.56
N GLU A 88 7.15 6.04 8.71
CA GLU A 88 6.06 6.34 9.65
C GLU A 88 6.46 7.41 10.69
N GLY A 89 7.71 7.88 10.67
CA GLY A 89 8.21 8.90 11.56
C GLY A 89 7.91 10.32 11.08
N PRO A 90 7.97 11.32 11.99
CA PRO A 90 7.52 12.69 11.73
C PRO A 90 8.30 13.41 10.62
N ALA A 91 9.50 12.94 10.29
CA ALA A 91 10.29 13.47 9.17
C ALA A 91 9.61 13.26 7.80
N PHE A 92 8.68 12.31 7.70
CA PHE A 92 7.97 11.97 6.46
C PHE A 92 6.50 12.40 6.45
N ASP A 93 5.95 12.91 7.56
CA ASP A 93 4.53 13.24 7.69
C ASP A 93 4.03 14.16 6.58
N ALA A 94 4.76 15.25 6.30
CA ALA A 94 4.39 16.19 5.23
C ALA A 94 4.34 15.50 3.86
N GLN A 95 5.33 14.67 3.55
CA GLN A 95 5.38 13.91 2.30
C GLN A 95 4.23 12.90 2.23
N MET A 96 3.91 12.19 3.32
CA MET A 96 2.79 11.25 3.38
C MET A 96 1.46 11.95 3.14
N VAL A 97 1.23 13.09 3.81
CA VAL A 97 0.03 13.91 3.62
C VAL A 97 -0.09 14.35 2.17
N ASP A 98 0.97 14.87 1.57
CA ASP A 98 0.93 15.34 0.17
C ASP A 98 0.60 14.21 -0.80
N LEU A 99 1.23 13.04 -0.65
CA LEU A 99 0.96 11.86 -1.48
C LEU A 99 -0.50 11.40 -1.35
N ILE A 100 -1.00 11.31 -0.12
CA ILE A 100 -2.37 10.86 0.18
C ILE A 100 -3.39 11.86 -0.35
N VAL A 101 -3.21 13.15 -0.10
CA VAL A 101 -4.13 14.20 -0.57
C VAL A 101 -4.17 14.26 -2.09
N ASN A 102 -3.02 14.14 -2.76
CA ASN A 102 -2.96 14.11 -4.22
C ASN A 102 -3.65 12.86 -4.80
N PHE A 103 -3.47 11.70 -4.18
CA PHE A 103 -4.20 10.50 -4.55
C PHE A 103 -5.70 10.68 -4.40
N ILE A 104 -6.18 11.18 -3.25
CA ILE A 104 -7.60 11.43 -2.99
C ILE A 104 -8.20 12.39 -4.03
N LYS A 105 -7.51 13.50 -4.33
CA LYS A 105 -7.94 14.47 -5.35
C LYS A 105 -8.07 13.87 -6.76
N SER A 106 -7.34 12.79 -7.03
CA SER A 106 -7.35 12.09 -8.33
C SER A 106 -8.41 10.98 -8.43
N LEU A 107 -9.17 10.71 -7.36
CA LEU A 107 -10.20 9.69 -7.38
C LEU A 107 -11.41 10.13 -8.22
N PRO A 108 -12.10 9.19 -8.89
CA PRO A 108 -13.37 9.47 -9.52
C PRO A 108 -14.37 10.02 -8.50
N LYS A 109 -15.19 10.98 -8.92
CA LYS A 109 -16.27 11.56 -8.11
C LYS A 109 -17.52 10.68 -8.16
#